data_AF-A0A8T5AU89-F1
#
_entry.id   AF-A0A8T5AU89-F1
#
_cell.length_a   1.000
_cell.length_b   1.000
_cell.length_c   1.000
_cell.angle_alpha   90.00
_cell.angle_beta   90.00
_cell.angle_gamma   90.00
#
_symmetry.space_group_name_H-M   'P 1'
#
loop_
_entity.id
_entity.type
_entity.pdbx_description
1 polymer ?
#
loop_
_entity_poly.entity_id
_entity_poly.type
_entity_poly.pdbx_seq_one_letter_code
_entity_poly.pdbx_strand_id
1 'polypeptide(L)'
;MEELTLVDPLTFEIKKVPYRDSWKQYTYRFLNEAVQEIRGELKGKDDVGKLKIICDYLVEELPRSYWSEIPAQNSFPGFFSSLADHAIATSTIGVALAVECRLEGIDFAKEYKGKELESLLNDAAGLIQVVRLACLLHDAGKPLQDHELKTREVVEKFLSDMGFGALSKELAELASKHHYGAGSEHPPTTMLEWVIAYADKVAVQDRSTISPDPKGLAEALRKLHLDTKDKRILEVAETLEAESPLKPEKLSQTMRLLLPVDEEYRKTLDRELLNAPGRLKIDEKPLAVLLLEAQGIQDIVRRSEALKGLMGYSAMVELGMEEAADVIRNRLAPESIVFIGGGSLLAIVPSGLFEEIKKEASRKYSEFVKGAGVLKAPFDREP
;
A
#
# COMPACT_ATOMS: atom_id res chain seq x y z
N MET A 1 -28.30 13.52 -11.59
CA MET A 1 -27.23 12.50 -11.55
C MET A 1 -26.69 12.51 -10.14
N GLU A 2 -26.50 11.35 -9.51
CA GLU A 2 -25.78 11.31 -8.24
C GLU A 2 -24.33 11.76 -8.49
N GLU A 3 -23.79 12.61 -7.63
CA GLU A 3 -22.39 13.07 -7.66
C GLU A 3 -21.73 12.54 -6.39
N LEU A 4 -20.59 11.87 -6.54
CA LEU A 4 -19.71 11.55 -5.43
C LEU A 4 -19.01 12.83 -5.00
N THR A 5 -19.19 13.22 -3.74
CA THR A 5 -18.47 14.35 -3.14
C THR A 5 -17.23 13.79 -2.45
N LEU A 6 -16.07 14.13 -3.01
CA LEU A 6 -14.76 13.80 -2.49
C LEU A 6 -14.23 14.98 -1.71
N VAL A 7 -13.51 14.70 -0.63
CA VAL A 7 -12.85 15.71 0.19
C VAL A 7 -11.43 15.27 0.45
N ASP A 8 -10.49 16.11 0.06
CA ASP A 8 -9.09 15.94 0.41
C ASP A 8 -8.94 16.09 1.94
N PRO A 9 -8.37 15.10 2.65
CA PRO A 9 -8.27 15.10 4.10
C PRO A 9 -7.24 16.11 4.65
N LEU A 10 -6.29 16.55 3.83
CA LEU A 10 -5.23 17.49 4.19
C LEU A 10 -5.65 18.92 3.89
N THR A 11 -6.26 19.14 2.72
CA THR A 11 -6.63 20.48 2.24
C THR A 11 -8.10 20.83 2.47
N PHE A 12 -8.96 19.82 2.71
CA PHE A 12 -10.42 19.93 2.80
C PHE A 12 -11.08 20.46 1.51
N GLU A 13 -10.37 20.42 0.39
CA GLU A 13 -10.94 20.79 -0.91
C GLU A 13 -11.99 19.77 -1.35
N ILE A 14 -13.14 20.27 -1.81
CA ILE A 14 -14.24 19.46 -2.31
C ILE A 14 -14.12 19.26 -3.81
N LYS A 15 -14.13 18.01 -4.25
CA LYS A 15 -14.27 17.63 -5.66
C LYS A 15 -15.56 16.85 -5.86
N LYS A 16 -16.35 17.21 -6.88
CA LYS A 16 -17.57 16.48 -7.25
C LYS A 16 -17.34 15.64 -8.50
N VAL A 17 -17.64 14.35 -8.43
CA VAL A 17 -17.44 13.40 -9.52
C VAL A 17 -18.77 12.73 -9.89
N PRO A 18 -19.21 12.71 -11.16
CA PRO A 18 -20.48 12.07 -11.55
C PRO A 18 -20.48 10.56 -11.24
N TYR A 19 -21.48 10.07 -10.50
CA TYR A 19 -21.53 8.72 -9.91
C TYR A 19 -21.84 7.58 -10.91
N ARG A 20 -22.71 7.83 -11.90
CA ARG A 20 -23.38 6.73 -12.65
C ARG A 20 -22.75 6.35 -13.99
N ASP A 21 -21.96 7.22 -14.61
CA ASP A 21 -21.35 6.93 -15.92
C ASP A 21 -19.87 6.53 -15.85
N SER A 22 -19.23 6.59 -14.68
CA SER A 22 -17.79 6.89 -14.65
C SER A 22 -16.89 5.84 -13.99
N TRP A 23 -17.28 5.09 -12.96
CA TRP A 23 -16.33 4.18 -12.30
C TRP A 23 -15.96 2.94 -13.13
N LYS A 24 -16.97 2.21 -13.65
CA LYS A 24 -16.70 1.07 -14.54
C LYS A 24 -15.87 1.55 -15.73
N GLN A 25 -16.13 2.77 -16.22
CA GLN A 25 -15.26 3.37 -17.22
C GLN A 25 -13.86 3.62 -16.67
N TYR A 26 -13.66 4.18 -15.49
CA TYR A 26 -12.32 4.51 -14.97
C TYR A 26 -11.44 3.29 -14.68
N THR A 27 -11.92 2.29 -13.94
CA THR A 27 -11.07 1.11 -13.68
C THR A 27 -10.87 0.27 -14.91
N TYR A 28 -11.91 0.04 -15.73
CA TYR A 28 -11.69 -0.63 -17.01
C TYR A 28 -10.81 0.20 -17.93
N ARG A 29 -10.94 1.52 -17.96
CA ARG A 29 -10.13 2.41 -18.79
C ARG A 29 -8.68 2.36 -18.35
N PHE A 30 -8.41 2.56 -17.07
CA PHE A 30 -7.07 2.44 -16.50
C PHE A 30 -6.45 1.08 -16.83
N LEU A 31 -7.15 -0.02 -16.56
CA LEU A 31 -6.65 -1.36 -16.86
C LEU A 31 -6.53 -1.62 -18.38
N ASN A 32 -7.41 -1.07 -19.21
CA ASN A 32 -7.29 -1.19 -20.67
C ASN A 32 -6.13 -0.36 -21.22
N GLU A 33 -5.90 0.85 -20.69
CA GLU A 33 -4.76 1.71 -21.00
C GLU A 33 -3.46 0.98 -20.61
N ALA A 34 -3.42 0.40 -19.40
CA ALA A 34 -2.33 -0.47 -18.96
C ALA A 34 -2.08 -1.61 -19.95
N VAL A 35 -3.12 -2.32 -20.42
CA VAL A 35 -2.99 -3.35 -21.47
C VAL A 35 -2.35 -2.79 -22.73
N GLN A 36 -2.74 -1.61 -23.20
CA GLN A 36 -2.15 -1.05 -24.43
C GLN A 36 -0.69 -0.68 -24.23
N GLU A 37 -0.33 -0.13 -23.07
CA GLU A 37 1.00 0.38 -22.81
C GLU A 37 2.03 -0.74 -22.64
N ILE A 38 1.74 -1.76 -21.82
CA ILE A 38 2.76 -2.76 -21.47
C ILE A 38 2.68 -4.05 -22.28
N ARG A 39 1.64 -4.28 -23.10
CA ARG A 39 1.49 -5.53 -23.88
C ARG A 39 2.71 -5.86 -24.75
N GLY A 40 3.41 -4.85 -25.27
CA GLY A 40 4.66 -5.05 -26.02
C GLY A 40 5.76 -5.68 -25.18
N GLU A 41 5.89 -5.25 -23.92
CA GLU A 41 6.92 -5.69 -22.97
C GLU A 41 6.67 -7.11 -22.44
N LEU A 42 5.40 -7.53 -22.40
CA LEU A 42 5.00 -8.88 -21.97
C LEU A 42 5.41 -9.97 -22.97
N LYS A 43 5.67 -9.62 -24.24
CA LYS A 43 5.94 -10.60 -25.29
C LYS A 43 7.24 -11.36 -25.02
N GLY A 44 7.14 -12.68 -24.93
CA GLY A 44 8.30 -13.57 -24.71
C GLY A 44 8.77 -13.64 -23.25
N LYS A 45 8.01 -13.06 -22.31
CA LYS A 45 8.22 -13.25 -20.87
C LYS A 45 7.46 -14.48 -20.39
N ASP A 46 8.01 -15.16 -19.39
CA ASP A 46 7.28 -16.16 -18.60
C ASP A 46 6.25 -15.48 -17.70
N ASP A 47 5.42 -16.26 -17.02
CA ASP A 47 4.32 -15.69 -16.24
C ASP A 47 4.80 -14.89 -15.03
N VAL A 48 5.91 -15.29 -14.38
CA VAL A 48 6.54 -14.50 -13.30
C VAL A 48 7.01 -13.14 -13.85
N GLY A 49 7.70 -13.13 -14.99
CA GLY A 49 8.18 -11.90 -15.63
C GLY A 49 7.04 -10.99 -16.07
N LYS A 50 5.94 -11.54 -16.63
CA LYS A 50 4.74 -10.77 -16.96
C LYS A 50 4.11 -10.14 -15.72
N LEU A 51 3.93 -10.92 -14.65
CA LEU A 51 3.34 -10.43 -13.40
C LEU A 51 4.18 -9.31 -12.80
N LYS A 52 5.51 -9.42 -12.83
CA LYS A 52 6.41 -8.36 -12.38
C LYS A 52 6.21 -7.05 -13.14
N ILE A 53 6.20 -7.11 -14.47
CA ILE A 53 5.98 -5.92 -15.33
C ILE A 53 4.63 -5.28 -15.01
N ILE A 54 3.57 -6.09 -14.87
CA ILE A 54 2.24 -5.59 -14.54
C ILE A 54 2.21 -4.92 -13.16
N CYS A 55 2.77 -5.58 -12.13
CA CYS A 55 2.76 -5.03 -10.77
C CYS A 55 3.58 -3.74 -10.68
N ASP A 56 4.75 -3.68 -11.32
CA ASP A 56 5.60 -2.49 -11.34
C ASP A 56 4.88 -1.31 -12.03
N TYR A 57 4.22 -1.57 -13.17
CA TYR A 57 3.40 -0.58 -13.84
C TYR A 57 2.24 -0.10 -12.96
N LEU A 58 1.51 -1.02 -12.32
CA LEU A 58 0.40 -0.66 -11.44
C LEU A 58 0.87 0.21 -10.27
N VAL A 59 1.99 -0.12 -9.63
CA VAL A 59 2.53 0.68 -8.50
C VAL A 59 2.94 2.08 -8.96
N GLU A 60 3.51 2.23 -10.15
CA GLU A 60 3.89 3.53 -10.69
C GLU A 60 2.67 4.38 -11.08
N GLU A 61 1.66 3.78 -11.71
CA GLU A 61 0.56 4.52 -12.34
C GLU A 61 -0.68 4.64 -11.45
N LEU A 62 -0.90 3.77 -10.46
CA LEU A 62 -2.04 3.88 -9.54
C LEU A 62 -2.13 5.27 -8.87
N PRO A 63 -1.04 5.87 -8.34
CA PRO A 63 -1.07 7.22 -7.77
C PRO A 63 -1.44 8.32 -8.77
N ARG A 64 -1.19 8.09 -10.07
CA ARG A 64 -1.51 9.02 -11.17
C ARG A 64 -2.87 8.74 -11.82
N SER A 65 -3.47 7.59 -11.50
CA SER A 65 -4.75 7.14 -12.04
C SER A 65 -5.93 7.74 -11.29
N TYR A 66 -7.14 7.48 -11.77
CA TYR A 66 -8.36 7.84 -11.04
C TYR A 66 -8.44 7.20 -9.65
N TRP A 67 -7.76 6.08 -9.39
CA TRP A 67 -7.79 5.43 -8.07
C TRP A 67 -7.23 6.32 -6.96
N SER A 68 -6.34 7.27 -7.27
CA SER A 68 -5.85 8.25 -6.28
C SER A 68 -6.90 9.28 -5.88
N GLU A 69 -7.98 9.38 -6.65
CA GLU A 69 -9.11 10.27 -6.36
C GLU A 69 -10.27 9.56 -5.67
N ILE A 70 -10.29 8.22 -5.68
CA ILE A 70 -11.40 7.46 -5.09
C ILE A 70 -11.08 7.06 -3.63
N PRO A 71 -11.99 7.29 -2.68
CA PRO A 71 -11.85 6.83 -1.31
C PRO A 71 -11.69 5.32 -1.23
N ALA A 72 -10.75 4.84 -0.44
CA ALA A 72 -10.71 3.41 -0.07
C ALA A 72 -11.95 3.01 0.78
N GLN A 73 -12.49 3.96 1.55
CA GLN A 73 -13.70 3.81 2.37
C GLN A 73 -14.74 4.89 2.08
N ASN A 74 -16.00 4.47 1.90
CA ASN A 74 -17.15 5.36 1.65
C ASN A 74 -17.84 5.84 2.94
N SER A 75 -17.31 5.51 4.13
CA SER A 75 -17.91 5.86 5.42
C SER A 75 -17.74 7.33 5.81
N PHE A 76 -16.77 8.03 5.20
CA PHE A 76 -16.45 9.44 5.49
C PHE A 76 -16.72 10.31 4.23
N PRO A 77 -17.21 11.56 4.39
CA PRO A 77 -17.31 12.52 3.28
C PRO A 77 -15.93 13.14 2.96
N GLY A 78 -14.97 12.30 2.56
CA GLY A 78 -13.52 12.54 2.56
C GLY A 78 -12.75 11.26 2.90
N PHE A 79 -11.45 11.19 2.61
CA PHE A 79 -10.68 9.95 2.79
C PHE A 79 -9.25 10.23 3.19
N PHE A 80 -8.71 9.57 4.22
CA PHE A 80 -7.29 9.72 4.56
C PHE A 80 -6.37 8.89 3.65
N SER A 81 -6.95 7.93 2.93
CA SER A 81 -6.26 7.08 1.96
C SER A 81 -7.09 6.90 0.70
N SER A 82 -6.47 7.14 -0.45
CA SER A 82 -7.10 6.83 -1.73
C SER A 82 -7.13 5.31 -1.95
N LEU A 83 -7.90 4.86 -2.93
CA LEU A 83 -7.91 3.45 -3.31
C LEU A 83 -6.53 3.01 -3.83
N ALA A 84 -5.80 3.91 -4.49
CA ALA A 84 -4.42 3.67 -4.89
C ALA A 84 -3.51 3.46 -3.67
N ASP A 85 -3.56 4.35 -2.68
CA ASP A 85 -2.75 4.25 -1.46
C ASP A 85 -3.06 2.98 -0.68
N HIS A 86 -4.35 2.65 -0.56
CA HIS A 86 -4.82 1.43 0.10
C HIS A 86 -4.33 0.17 -0.61
N ALA A 87 -4.42 0.11 -1.94
CA ALA A 87 -3.94 -1.02 -2.73
C ALA A 87 -2.41 -1.20 -2.61
N ILE A 88 -1.64 -0.10 -2.67
CA ILE A 88 -0.19 -0.11 -2.50
C ILE A 88 0.17 -0.57 -1.08
N ALA A 89 -0.43 0.01 -0.04
CA ALA A 89 -0.20 -0.40 1.35
C ALA A 89 -0.58 -1.87 1.61
N THR A 90 -1.68 -2.33 1.01
CA THR A 90 -2.09 -3.74 1.05
C THR A 90 -1.02 -4.64 0.42
N SER A 91 -0.43 -4.24 -0.72
CA SER A 91 0.66 -4.99 -1.36
C SER A 91 1.93 -5.01 -0.49
N THR A 92 2.34 -3.85 0.03
CA THR A 92 3.47 -3.70 0.97
C THR A 92 3.38 -4.71 2.12
N ILE A 93 2.22 -4.79 2.77
CA ILE A 93 1.98 -5.66 3.92
C ILE A 93 1.84 -7.13 3.48
N GLY A 94 1.06 -7.40 2.43
CA GLY A 94 0.78 -8.73 1.94
C GLY A 94 2.05 -9.47 1.50
N VAL A 95 2.94 -8.80 0.77
CA VAL A 95 4.23 -9.36 0.35
C VAL A 95 5.09 -9.73 1.54
N ALA A 96 5.24 -8.82 2.50
CA ALA A 96 6.07 -9.08 3.68
C ALA A 96 5.53 -10.26 4.50
N LEU A 97 4.20 -10.37 4.66
CA LEU A 97 3.57 -11.50 5.34
C LEU A 97 3.71 -12.81 4.58
N ALA A 98 3.50 -12.81 3.26
CA ALA A 98 3.63 -14.03 2.47
C ALA A 98 5.06 -14.58 2.52
N VAL A 99 6.05 -13.70 2.47
CA VAL A 99 7.47 -14.07 2.61
C VAL A 99 7.74 -14.60 4.01
N GLU A 100 7.22 -13.96 5.07
CA GLU A 100 7.36 -14.46 6.44
C GLU A 100 6.74 -15.86 6.61
N CYS A 101 5.51 -16.05 6.16
CA CYS A 101 4.84 -17.36 6.17
C CYS A 101 5.70 -18.43 5.49
N ARG A 102 6.31 -18.09 4.35
CA ARG A 102 7.19 -19.03 3.64
C ARG A 102 8.44 -19.36 4.44
N LEU A 103 9.05 -18.38 5.12
CA LEU A 103 10.22 -18.60 5.99
C LEU A 103 9.88 -19.51 7.18
N GLU A 104 8.67 -19.39 7.70
CA GLU A 104 8.09 -20.28 8.72
C GLU A 104 7.66 -21.66 8.18
N GLY A 105 7.92 -21.93 6.90
CA GLY A 105 7.71 -23.24 6.27
C GLY A 105 6.29 -23.47 5.75
N ILE A 106 5.47 -22.43 5.62
CA ILE A 106 4.16 -22.53 4.96
C ILE A 106 4.36 -22.77 3.46
N ASP A 107 3.88 -23.93 3.00
CA ASP A 107 3.85 -24.31 1.58
C ASP A 107 2.49 -23.93 0.96
N PHE A 108 2.44 -22.74 0.36
CA PHE A 108 1.26 -22.25 -0.34
C PHE A 108 0.91 -23.11 -1.57
N ALA A 109 1.90 -23.64 -2.29
CA ALA A 109 1.68 -24.39 -3.52
C ALA A 109 0.84 -25.66 -3.27
N LYS A 110 1.01 -26.27 -2.10
CA LYS A 110 0.23 -27.45 -1.67
C LYS A 110 -1.29 -27.22 -1.67
N GLU A 111 -1.76 -26.02 -1.32
CA GLU A 111 -3.21 -25.69 -1.32
C GLU A 111 -3.77 -25.50 -2.74
N TYR A 112 -2.88 -25.34 -3.73
CA TYR A 112 -3.20 -25.13 -5.14
C TYR A 112 -2.81 -26.31 -6.02
N LYS A 113 -2.59 -27.51 -5.44
CA LYS A 113 -2.15 -28.68 -6.20
C LYS A 113 -3.05 -29.00 -7.40
N GLY A 114 -2.45 -29.15 -8.57
CA GLY A 114 -3.12 -29.44 -9.84
C GLY A 114 -3.71 -28.21 -10.53
N LYS A 115 -3.46 -27.01 -10.01
CA LYS A 115 -3.83 -25.72 -10.62
C LYS A 115 -2.62 -25.07 -11.30
N GLU A 116 -2.85 -24.13 -12.21
CA GLU A 116 -1.75 -23.43 -12.88
C GLU A 116 -0.92 -22.58 -11.90
N LEU A 117 -1.58 -22.03 -10.88
CA LEU A 117 -0.94 -21.23 -9.82
C LEU A 117 0.09 -22.01 -8.99
N GLU A 118 -0.01 -23.34 -8.89
CA GLU A 118 0.92 -24.18 -8.12
C GLU A 118 2.38 -23.92 -8.50
N SER A 119 2.66 -23.82 -9.80
CA SER A 119 4.01 -23.61 -10.32
C SER A 119 4.61 -22.27 -9.89
N LEU A 120 3.80 -21.21 -9.84
CA LEU A 120 4.23 -19.88 -9.44
C LEU A 120 4.48 -19.78 -7.93
N LEU A 121 3.70 -20.49 -7.12
CA LEU A 121 3.83 -20.47 -5.67
C LEU A 121 5.02 -21.29 -5.15
N ASN A 122 5.53 -22.22 -5.96
CA ASN A 122 6.73 -23.00 -5.62
C ASN A 122 8.00 -22.14 -5.58
N ASP A 123 8.04 -21.04 -6.32
CA ASP A 123 9.16 -20.10 -6.35
C ASP A 123 8.89 -18.86 -5.49
N ALA A 124 9.94 -18.28 -4.89
CA ALA A 124 9.79 -17.10 -4.05
C ALA A 124 9.42 -15.86 -4.87
N ALA A 125 10.03 -15.66 -6.05
CA ALA A 125 9.71 -14.53 -6.90
C ALA A 125 8.28 -14.67 -7.46
N GLY A 126 7.89 -15.88 -7.88
CA GLY A 126 6.51 -16.18 -8.28
C GLY A 126 5.48 -15.89 -7.19
N LEU A 127 5.71 -16.35 -5.95
CA LEU A 127 4.86 -16.04 -4.79
C LEU A 127 4.71 -14.52 -4.58
N ILE A 128 5.82 -13.79 -4.59
CA ILE A 128 5.81 -12.33 -4.42
C ILE A 128 4.93 -11.68 -5.49
N GLN A 129 5.11 -12.01 -6.78
CA GLN A 129 4.34 -11.37 -7.84
C GLN A 129 2.85 -11.74 -7.81
N VAL A 130 2.50 -12.97 -7.43
CA VAL A 130 1.10 -13.38 -7.25
C VAL A 130 0.44 -12.56 -6.14
N VAL A 131 1.12 -12.40 -4.99
CA VAL A 131 0.60 -11.63 -3.86
C VAL A 131 0.50 -10.15 -4.19
N ARG A 132 1.54 -9.56 -4.81
CA ARG A 132 1.50 -8.17 -5.28
C ARG A 132 0.29 -7.91 -6.17
N LEU A 133 0.10 -8.73 -7.20
CA LEU A 133 -1.01 -8.57 -8.13
C LEU A 133 -2.35 -8.65 -7.39
N ALA A 134 -2.54 -9.67 -6.55
CA ALA A 134 -3.78 -9.87 -5.83
C ALA A 134 -4.08 -8.69 -4.90
N CYS A 135 -3.09 -8.20 -4.16
CA CYS A 135 -3.22 -7.04 -3.29
C CYS A 135 -3.44 -5.73 -4.05
N LEU A 136 -2.75 -5.48 -5.16
CA LEU A 136 -2.91 -4.25 -5.95
C LEU A 136 -4.29 -4.15 -6.62
N LEU A 137 -4.91 -5.31 -6.91
CA LEU A 137 -6.19 -5.36 -7.62
C LEU A 137 -7.36 -5.82 -6.75
N HIS A 138 -7.17 -6.09 -5.45
CA HIS A 138 -8.20 -6.71 -4.59
C HIS A 138 -9.51 -5.91 -4.54
N ASP A 139 -9.42 -4.59 -4.68
CA ASP A 139 -10.55 -3.67 -4.64
C ASP A 139 -10.95 -3.11 -6.02
N ALA A 140 -10.47 -3.70 -7.12
CA ALA A 140 -10.76 -3.19 -8.47
C ALA A 140 -12.27 -3.09 -8.81
N GLY A 141 -13.10 -3.83 -8.08
CA GLY A 141 -14.56 -3.77 -8.19
C GLY A 141 -15.24 -2.62 -7.41
N LYS A 142 -14.62 -2.03 -6.38
CA LYS A 142 -15.20 -0.87 -5.65
C LYS A 142 -15.41 0.28 -6.62
N PRO A 143 -16.34 1.23 -6.46
CA PRO A 143 -17.35 1.33 -5.42
C PRO A 143 -18.65 0.60 -5.81
N LEU A 144 -18.61 -0.38 -6.72
CA LEU A 144 -19.81 -1.12 -7.11
C LEU A 144 -20.34 -1.95 -5.93
N GLN A 145 -21.65 -2.22 -5.93
CA GLN A 145 -22.21 -3.26 -5.06
C GLN A 145 -21.62 -4.62 -5.45
N ASP A 146 -21.47 -5.51 -4.47
CA ASP A 146 -20.84 -6.83 -4.62
C ASP A 146 -19.44 -6.76 -5.25
N HIS A 147 -18.62 -5.83 -4.73
CA HIS A 147 -17.33 -5.50 -5.35
C HIS A 147 -16.35 -6.67 -5.42
N GLU A 148 -16.51 -7.69 -4.58
CA GLU A 148 -15.74 -8.95 -4.66
C GLU A 148 -15.96 -9.63 -6.02
N LEU A 149 -17.22 -9.86 -6.40
CA LEU A 149 -17.60 -10.47 -7.68
C LEU A 149 -17.16 -9.59 -8.86
N LYS A 150 -17.29 -8.26 -8.72
CA LYS A 150 -16.87 -7.31 -9.75
C LYS A 150 -15.36 -7.25 -9.89
N THR A 151 -14.62 -7.34 -8.80
CA THR A 151 -13.16 -7.48 -8.81
C THR A 151 -12.78 -8.71 -9.63
N ARG A 152 -13.38 -9.86 -9.34
CA ARG A 152 -13.10 -11.09 -10.10
C ARG A 152 -13.33 -10.91 -11.60
N GLU A 153 -14.49 -10.39 -12.01
CA GLU A 153 -14.82 -10.16 -13.43
C GLU A 153 -13.81 -9.23 -14.13
N VAL A 154 -13.48 -8.11 -13.49
CA VAL A 154 -12.58 -7.09 -14.03
C VAL A 154 -11.16 -7.64 -14.16
N VAL A 155 -10.65 -8.26 -13.10
CA VAL A 155 -9.29 -8.80 -13.03
C VAL A 155 -9.12 -9.98 -13.98
N GLU A 156 -10.09 -10.89 -14.06
CA GLU A 156 -10.05 -12.02 -14.99
C GLU A 156 -9.95 -11.54 -16.44
N LYS A 157 -10.77 -10.55 -16.81
CA LYS A 157 -10.72 -9.96 -18.14
C LYS A 157 -9.38 -9.26 -18.41
N PHE A 158 -8.93 -8.42 -17.49
CA PHE A 158 -7.66 -7.70 -17.60
C PHE A 158 -6.49 -8.67 -17.82
N LEU A 159 -6.38 -9.71 -17.00
CA LEU A 159 -5.29 -10.70 -17.10
C LEU A 159 -5.43 -11.60 -18.34
N SER A 160 -6.66 -11.90 -18.76
CA SER A 160 -6.89 -12.62 -20.02
C SER A 160 -6.38 -11.82 -21.23
N ASP A 161 -6.65 -10.51 -21.26
CA ASP A 161 -6.17 -9.63 -22.33
C ASP A 161 -4.63 -9.49 -22.36
N MET A 162 -3.98 -9.69 -21.20
CA MET A 162 -2.52 -9.76 -21.01
C MET A 162 -1.91 -11.13 -21.37
N GLY A 163 -2.74 -12.13 -21.71
CA GLY A 163 -2.28 -13.42 -22.20
C GLY A 163 -1.95 -14.44 -21.10
N PHE A 164 -2.66 -14.41 -19.97
CA PHE A 164 -2.53 -15.42 -18.91
C PHE A 164 -3.42 -16.67 -19.10
N GLY A 165 -4.31 -16.70 -20.08
CA GLY A 165 -5.09 -17.91 -20.37
C GLY A 165 -5.96 -18.35 -19.19
N ALA A 166 -5.84 -19.62 -18.74
CA ALA A 166 -6.65 -20.14 -17.63
C ALA A 166 -6.21 -19.60 -16.26
N LEU A 167 -4.92 -19.28 -16.09
CA LEU A 167 -4.37 -18.65 -14.89
C LEU A 167 -5.05 -17.32 -14.53
N SER A 168 -5.60 -16.59 -15.52
CA SER A 168 -6.32 -15.32 -15.26
C SER A 168 -7.46 -15.50 -14.27
N LYS A 169 -8.17 -16.64 -14.36
CA LYS A 169 -9.30 -16.96 -13.48
C LYS A 169 -8.85 -17.26 -12.05
N GLU A 170 -7.75 -17.98 -11.90
CA GLU A 170 -7.21 -18.33 -10.58
C GLU A 170 -6.68 -17.09 -9.84
N LEU A 171 -5.97 -16.22 -10.55
CA LEU A 171 -5.47 -14.94 -10.01
C LEU A 171 -6.62 -13.99 -9.67
N ALA A 172 -7.65 -13.92 -10.50
CA ALA A 172 -8.82 -13.08 -10.25
C ALA A 172 -9.65 -13.56 -9.05
N GLU A 173 -9.81 -14.88 -8.90
CA GLU A 173 -10.46 -15.47 -7.73
C GLU A 173 -9.67 -15.13 -6.45
N LEU A 174 -8.34 -15.22 -6.49
CA LEU A 174 -7.47 -14.86 -5.37
C LEU A 174 -7.62 -13.38 -4.97
N ALA A 175 -7.59 -12.45 -5.93
CA ALA A 175 -7.77 -11.02 -5.67
C ALA A 175 -9.15 -10.69 -5.05
N SER A 176 -10.19 -11.45 -5.43
CA SER A 176 -11.55 -11.19 -4.96
C SER A 176 -11.83 -11.61 -3.51
N LYS A 177 -11.01 -12.48 -2.92
CA LYS A 177 -11.27 -13.08 -1.60
C LYS A 177 -10.48 -12.40 -0.46
N HIS A 178 -10.83 -11.15 -0.16
CA HIS A 178 -10.17 -10.36 0.90
C HIS A 178 -11.11 -9.97 2.06
N HIS A 179 -12.41 -10.21 1.95
CA HIS A 179 -13.38 -9.94 3.02
C HIS A 179 -13.60 -11.14 3.94
N TYR A 180 -13.75 -10.89 5.24
CA TYR A 180 -14.11 -11.92 6.21
C TYR A 180 -15.00 -11.35 7.33
N GLY A 181 -15.85 -12.19 7.94
CA GLY A 181 -16.76 -11.81 9.01
C GLY A 181 -18.21 -12.27 8.77
N ALA A 182 -19.13 -11.85 9.63
CA ALA A 182 -20.52 -12.34 9.68
C ALA A 182 -21.39 -12.03 8.44
N GLY A 183 -20.87 -11.31 7.44
CA GLY A 183 -21.56 -10.99 6.20
C GLY A 183 -20.73 -11.18 4.94
N SER A 184 -19.60 -11.90 5.01
CA SER A 184 -18.82 -12.22 3.81
C SER A 184 -19.45 -13.41 3.08
N GLU A 185 -19.81 -13.21 1.81
CA GLU A 185 -20.36 -14.28 0.96
C GLU A 185 -19.25 -15.21 0.44
N HIS A 186 -18.05 -14.69 0.23
CA HIS A 186 -16.89 -15.41 -0.30
C HIS A 186 -15.65 -15.25 0.58
N PRO A 187 -15.64 -15.83 1.79
CA PRO A 187 -14.53 -15.67 2.72
C PRO A 187 -13.25 -16.38 2.23
N PRO A 188 -12.07 -15.95 2.69
CA PRO A 188 -10.80 -16.65 2.51
C PRO A 188 -10.88 -18.12 2.96
N THR A 189 -10.39 -19.00 2.11
CA THR A 189 -10.37 -20.46 2.29
C THR A 189 -8.97 -21.05 2.30
N THR A 190 -8.00 -20.40 1.65
CA THR A 190 -6.58 -20.80 1.63
C THR A 190 -5.75 -19.88 2.50
N MET A 191 -4.55 -20.32 2.88
CA MET A 191 -3.63 -19.49 3.66
C MET A 191 -3.23 -18.23 2.89
N LEU A 192 -3.05 -18.35 1.57
CA LEU A 192 -2.71 -17.21 0.71
C LEU A 192 -3.83 -16.16 0.65
N GLU A 193 -5.09 -16.61 0.54
CA GLU A 193 -6.27 -15.74 0.61
C GLU A 193 -6.34 -15.04 1.99
N TRP A 194 -6.01 -15.74 3.08
CA TRP A 194 -5.93 -15.13 4.42
C TRP A 194 -4.83 -14.09 4.56
N VAL A 195 -3.67 -14.27 3.90
CA VAL A 195 -2.61 -13.25 3.86
C VAL A 195 -3.11 -11.97 3.22
N ILE A 196 -3.80 -12.07 2.06
CA ILE A 196 -4.34 -10.90 1.35
C ILE A 196 -5.42 -10.21 2.17
N ALA A 197 -6.36 -10.99 2.73
CA ALA A 197 -7.43 -10.47 3.56
C ALA A 197 -6.91 -9.75 4.81
N TYR A 198 -5.85 -10.28 5.42
CA TYR A 198 -5.21 -9.64 6.56
C TYR A 198 -4.50 -8.35 6.16
N ALA A 199 -3.77 -8.37 5.04
CA ALA A 199 -3.11 -7.19 4.52
C ALA A 199 -4.11 -6.07 4.22
N ASP A 200 -5.27 -6.37 3.62
CA ASP A 200 -6.37 -5.41 3.42
C ASP A 200 -6.77 -4.75 4.75
N LYS A 201 -6.98 -5.55 5.80
CA LYS A 201 -7.41 -5.01 7.10
C LYS A 201 -6.36 -4.16 7.81
N VAL A 202 -5.08 -4.52 7.71
CA VAL A 202 -3.98 -3.74 8.28
C VAL A 202 -3.76 -2.45 7.48
N ALA A 203 -3.91 -2.51 6.16
CA ALA A 203 -3.71 -1.39 5.26
C ALA A 203 -4.75 -0.27 5.41
N VAL A 204 -5.86 -0.51 6.14
CA VAL A 204 -6.84 0.52 6.46
C VAL A 204 -6.21 1.63 7.31
N GLN A 205 -5.70 2.67 6.63
CA GLN A 205 -5.04 3.84 7.23
C GLN A 205 -6.01 4.76 7.99
N ASP A 206 -7.33 4.58 7.85
CA ASP A 206 -8.35 5.45 8.47
C ASP A 206 -8.47 5.32 10.01
N ARG A 207 -7.52 4.67 10.70
CA ARG A 207 -7.69 4.24 12.11
C ARG A 207 -6.86 5.00 13.16
N SER A 208 -6.01 5.95 12.77
CA SER A 208 -5.28 6.81 13.72
C SER A 208 -4.64 7.97 12.95
N THR A 209 -4.95 9.24 13.19
CA THR A 209 -4.84 9.97 14.46
C THR A 209 -5.80 11.16 14.43
N ILE A 210 -6.44 11.48 15.57
CA ILE A 210 -6.95 12.84 15.78
C ILE A 210 -5.79 13.78 15.46
N SER A 211 -6.00 14.71 14.53
CA SER A 211 -5.08 15.82 14.28
C SER A 211 -4.58 16.33 15.63
N PRO A 212 -3.27 16.60 15.81
CA PRO A 212 -2.77 17.20 17.05
C PRO A 212 -3.46 18.54 17.39
N ASP A 213 -4.22 19.10 16.45
CA ASP A 213 -5.17 20.20 16.65
C ASP A 213 -6.64 19.77 16.34
N PRO A 214 -7.39 19.28 17.34
CA PRO A 214 -8.81 18.96 17.20
C PRO A 214 -9.68 20.16 16.81
N LYS A 215 -9.30 21.37 17.23
CA LYS A 215 -10.06 22.60 16.95
C LYS A 215 -9.88 23.04 15.50
N GLY A 216 -8.65 22.99 14.99
CA GLY A 216 -8.38 23.23 13.57
C GLY A 216 -9.13 22.25 12.66
N LEU A 217 -9.18 20.97 13.05
CA LEU A 217 -9.97 19.96 12.34
C LEU A 217 -11.48 20.26 12.37
N ALA A 218 -12.02 20.66 13.53
CA ALA A 218 -13.42 21.04 13.65
C ALA A 218 -13.77 22.25 12.77
N GLU A 219 -12.92 23.28 12.72
CA GLU A 219 -13.14 24.45 11.87
C GLU A 219 -13.16 24.07 10.38
N ALA A 220 -12.24 23.19 9.96
CA ALA A 220 -12.20 22.68 8.59
C ALA A 220 -13.45 21.86 8.24
N LEU A 221 -13.93 21.02 9.15
CA LEU A 221 -15.18 20.28 8.99
C LEU A 221 -16.40 21.20 8.96
N ARG A 222 -16.44 22.30 9.71
CA ARG A 222 -17.53 23.30 9.59
C ARG A 222 -17.55 23.95 8.20
N LYS A 223 -16.38 24.31 7.66
CA LYS A 223 -16.28 24.83 6.28
C LYS A 223 -16.80 23.80 5.29
N LEU A 224 -16.38 22.55 5.45
CA LEU A 224 -16.84 21.44 4.62
C LEU A 224 -18.36 21.20 4.71
N HIS A 225 -18.94 21.32 5.91
CA HIS A 225 -20.38 21.25 6.10
C HIS A 225 -21.11 22.38 5.37
N LEU A 226 -20.57 23.60 5.37
CA LEU A 226 -21.19 24.73 4.66
C LEU A 226 -21.33 24.46 3.16
N ASP A 227 -20.39 23.74 2.58
CA ASP A 227 -20.38 23.45 1.14
C ASP A 227 -21.16 22.17 0.78
N THR A 228 -21.01 21.11 1.57
CA THR A 228 -21.67 19.80 1.33
C THR A 228 -23.11 19.74 1.85
N LYS A 229 -23.44 20.59 2.84
CA LYS A 229 -24.68 20.53 3.65
C LYS A 229 -24.89 19.19 4.37
N ASP A 230 -23.84 18.40 4.56
CA ASP A 230 -23.92 17.11 5.24
C ASP A 230 -23.94 17.30 6.77
N LYS A 231 -25.07 16.97 7.39
CA LYS A 231 -25.25 17.13 8.85
C LYS A 231 -24.32 16.24 9.68
N ARG A 232 -23.83 15.13 9.11
CA ARG A 232 -22.88 14.23 9.77
C ARG A 232 -21.54 14.92 10.04
N ILE A 233 -21.11 15.78 9.11
CA ILE A 233 -19.85 16.54 9.21
C ILE A 233 -19.93 17.58 10.33
N LEU A 234 -21.07 18.28 10.42
CA LEU A 234 -21.31 19.27 11.47
C LEU A 234 -21.30 18.62 12.86
N GLU A 235 -21.95 17.46 12.99
CA GLU A 235 -22.00 16.70 14.24
C GLU A 235 -20.59 16.29 14.73
N VAL A 236 -19.70 15.91 13.80
CA VAL A 236 -18.29 15.60 14.12
C VAL A 236 -17.51 16.85 14.52
N ALA A 237 -17.69 17.97 13.80
CA ALA A 237 -17.04 19.23 14.14
C ALA A 237 -17.42 19.72 15.54
N GLU A 238 -18.72 19.71 15.86
CA GLU A 238 -19.24 20.09 17.19
C GLU A 238 -18.69 19.18 18.30
N THR A 239 -18.44 17.91 17.99
CA THR A 239 -17.88 16.95 18.93
C THR A 239 -16.39 17.13 19.19
N LEU A 240 -15.62 17.48 18.16
CA LEU A 240 -14.19 17.79 18.29
C LEU A 240 -13.95 19.09 19.10
N GLU A 241 -14.89 20.03 19.08
CA GLU A 241 -14.86 21.27 19.85
C GLU A 241 -15.40 21.12 21.29
N ALA A 242 -16.07 20.02 21.62
CA ALA A 242 -16.65 19.82 22.93
C ALA A 242 -15.55 19.76 24.01
N GLU A 243 -15.71 20.56 25.08
CA GLU A 243 -14.74 20.63 26.19
C GLU A 243 -14.58 19.31 26.98
N SER A 244 -15.47 18.35 26.78
CA SER A 244 -15.42 17.04 27.43
C SER A 244 -15.53 15.92 26.39
N PRO A 245 -14.66 14.89 26.45
CA PRO A 245 -14.75 13.75 25.54
C PRO A 245 -16.11 13.07 25.69
N LEU A 246 -16.84 12.97 24.58
CA LEU A 246 -18.10 12.25 24.53
C LEU A 246 -17.84 10.76 24.78
N LYS A 247 -18.62 10.15 25.70
CA LYS A 247 -18.57 8.70 25.93
C LYS A 247 -18.92 7.96 24.64
N PRO A 248 -18.22 6.88 24.28
CA PRO A 248 -18.46 6.12 23.03
C PRO A 248 -19.93 5.72 22.84
N GLU A 249 -20.61 5.36 23.93
CA GLU A 249 -22.04 4.99 23.96
C GLU A 249 -22.98 6.08 23.41
N LYS A 250 -22.57 7.36 23.51
CA LYS A 250 -23.35 8.52 23.06
C LYS A 250 -23.04 8.94 21.63
N LEU A 251 -22.01 8.37 21.02
CA LEU A 251 -21.65 8.64 19.62
C LEU A 251 -22.54 7.82 18.69
N SER A 252 -23.09 8.47 17.67
CA SER A 252 -23.79 7.76 16.59
C SER A 252 -22.83 6.81 15.87
N GLN A 253 -23.35 5.76 15.22
CA GLN A 253 -22.52 4.80 14.46
C GLN A 253 -21.66 5.51 13.41
N THR A 254 -22.22 6.52 12.76
CA THR A 254 -21.51 7.42 11.85
C THR A 254 -20.34 8.11 12.56
N MET A 255 -20.56 8.74 13.72
CA MET A 255 -19.48 9.41 14.46
C MET A 255 -18.38 8.47 14.93
N ARG A 256 -18.71 7.22 15.29
CA ARG A 256 -17.71 6.21 15.66
C ARG A 256 -16.83 5.78 14.49
N LEU A 257 -17.34 5.90 13.27
CA LEU A 257 -16.56 5.68 12.04
C LEU A 257 -15.72 6.90 11.65
N LEU A 258 -16.19 8.11 11.97
CA LEU A 258 -15.54 9.37 11.58
C LEU A 258 -14.48 9.85 12.59
N LEU A 259 -14.64 9.51 13.87
CA LEU A 259 -13.71 9.86 14.93
C LEU A 259 -12.99 8.60 15.41
N PRO A 260 -11.67 8.62 15.60
CA PRO A 260 -10.91 7.46 16.07
C PRO A 260 -11.05 7.34 17.60
N VAL A 261 -12.30 7.24 18.07
CA VAL A 261 -12.71 7.33 19.48
C VAL A 261 -13.28 6.00 19.98
N ASP A 262 -13.56 5.05 19.11
CA ASP A 262 -14.08 3.76 19.52
C ASP A 262 -12.96 2.80 19.95
N GLU A 263 -12.64 2.86 21.25
CA GLU A 263 -11.71 1.94 21.91
C GLU A 263 -12.18 0.47 21.81
N GLU A 264 -13.48 0.19 21.72
CA GLU A 264 -14.04 -1.16 21.60
C GLU A 264 -13.91 -1.71 20.17
N TYR A 265 -14.11 -0.86 19.16
CA TYR A 265 -13.83 -1.18 17.76
C TYR A 265 -12.32 -1.35 17.52
N ARG A 266 -11.49 -0.49 18.11
CA ARG A 266 -10.03 -0.67 18.15
C ARG A 266 -9.66 -1.98 18.82
N LYS A 267 -10.17 -2.29 20.01
CA LYS A 267 -9.94 -3.59 20.69
C LYS A 267 -10.40 -4.79 19.88
N THR A 268 -11.51 -4.68 19.14
CA THR A 268 -12.02 -5.76 18.29
C THR A 268 -11.12 -5.96 17.08
N LEU A 269 -10.67 -4.87 16.45
CA LEU A 269 -9.72 -4.93 15.35
C LEU A 269 -8.35 -5.40 15.83
N ASP A 270 -7.81 -4.82 16.92
CA ASP A 270 -6.58 -5.25 17.57
C ASP A 270 -6.66 -6.72 17.92
N ARG A 271 -7.80 -7.23 18.40
CA ARG A 271 -8.00 -8.66 18.62
C ARG A 271 -7.94 -9.46 17.31
N GLU A 272 -8.60 -9.02 16.25
CA GLU A 272 -8.49 -9.68 14.93
C GLU A 272 -7.06 -9.58 14.35
N LEU A 273 -6.36 -8.48 14.61
CA LEU A 273 -5.00 -8.21 14.18
C LEU A 273 -3.96 -9.04 14.94
N LEU A 274 -4.12 -9.14 16.25
CA LEU A 274 -3.35 -9.95 17.19
C LEU A 274 -3.65 -11.45 17.05
N ASN A 275 -4.83 -11.82 16.54
CA ASN A 275 -5.17 -13.21 16.24
C ASN A 275 -4.61 -13.69 14.90
N ALA A 276 -4.10 -12.80 14.05
CA ALA A 276 -3.60 -13.19 12.75
C ALA A 276 -2.37 -14.09 12.78
N PRO A 277 -1.37 -13.92 13.68
CA PRO A 277 -0.36 -14.95 13.91
C PRO A 277 -0.98 -16.34 14.12
N GLY A 278 -2.05 -16.43 14.91
CA GLY A 278 -2.79 -17.68 15.14
C GLY A 278 -3.49 -18.23 13.89
N ARG A 279 -4.11 -17.37 13.07
CA ARG A 279 -4.78 -17.77 11.83
C ARG A 279 -3.79 -18.16 10.73
N LEU A 280 -2.69 -17.42 10.64
CA LEU A 280 -1.63 -17.61 9.65
C LEU A 280 -0.63 -18.70 10.08
N LYS A 281 -0.71 -19.16 11.35
CA LYS A 281 0.19 -20.16 11.96
C LYS A 281 1.65 -19.74 11.92
N ILE A 282 1.90 -18.46 12.21
CA ILE A 282 3.24 -17.84 12.23
C ILE A 282 3.51 -17.23 13.62
N ASP A 283 4.76 -16.82 13.86
CA ASP A 283 5.17 -16.18 15.12
C ASP A 283 4.38 -14.89 15.42
N GLU A 284 4.35 -14.49 16.69
CA GLU A 284 3.53 -13.38 17.21
C GLU A 284 3.82 -12.03 16.54
N LYS A 285 4.98 -11.86 15.88
CA LYS A 285 5.40 -10.61 15.24
C LYS A 285 5.93 -10.86 13.83
N PRO A 286 5.06 -11.07 12.83
CA PRO A 286 5.48 -11.47 11.49
C PRO A 286 6.06 -10.33 10.63
N LEU A 287 5.90 -9.08 11.09
CA LEU A 287 6.33 -7.88 10.38
C LEU A 287 7.23 -7.03 11.25
N ALA A 288 8.21 -6.41 10.61
CA ALA A 288 9.09 -5.42 11.20
C ALA A 288 9.10 -4.13 10.38
N VAL A 289 9.29 -3.00 11.07
CA VAL A 289 9.51 -1.69 10.45
C VAL A 289 11.00 -1.41 10.47
N LEU A 290 11.59 -1.25 9.29
CA LEU A 290 13.00 -0.89 9.11
C LEU A 290 13.12 0.60 8.84
N LEU A 291 13.75 1.32 9.78
CA LEU A 291 14.19 2.70 9.60
C LEU A 291 15.71 2.74 9.49
N LEU A 292 16.22 3.20 8.36
CA LEU A 292 17.62 3.49 8.14
C LEU A 292 17.81 4.99 8.02
N GLU A 293 18.77 5.53 8.76
CA GLU A 293 19.14 6.93 8.70
C GLU A 293 20.65 7.06 8.45
N ALA A 294 21.01 7.85 7.45
CA ALA A 294 22.39 8.24 7.23
C ALA A 294 22.84 9.19 8.35
N GLN A 295 23.84 8.75 9.12
CA GLN A 295 24.44 9.59 10.16
C GLN A 295 25.52 10.51 9.59
N GLY A 296 25.64 11.71 10.15
CA GLY A 296 26.69 12.66 9.78
C GLY A 296 26.55 13.25 8.38
N ILE A 297 25.34 13.33 7.83
CA ILE A 297 25.08 13.95 6.51
C ILE A 297 25.69 15.35 6.43
N GLN A 298 25.58 16.14 7.50
CA GLN A 298 26.18 17.48 7.54
C GLN A 298 27.70 17.45 7.38
N ASP A 299 28.38 16.49 8.01
CA ASP A 299 29.83 16.33 7.91
C ASP A 299 30.28 15.78 6.56
N ILE A 300 29.40 15.07 5.85
CA ILE A 300 29.64 14.58 4.49
C ILE A 300 29.43 15.70 3.48
N VAL A 301 28.32 16.42 3.59
CA VAL A 301 27.94 17.50 2.67
C VAL A 301 28.91 18.67 2.81
N ARG A 302 29.21 19.12 4.04
CA ARG A 302 30.07 20.28 4.32
C ARG A 302 31.57 20.02 4.11
N ARG A 303 31.98 18.88 3.54
CA ARG A 303 33.39 18.65 3.14
C ARG A 303 33.87 19.59 2.06
N SER A 304 32.94 20.20 1.32
CA SER A 304 33.22 21.22 0.32
C SER A 304 32.58 22.53 0.72
N GLU A 305 33.33 23.62 0.62
CA GLU A 305 32.80 24.99 0.70
C GLU A 305 32.22 25.46 -0.65
N ALA A 306 32.58 24.79 -1.75
CA ALA A 306 32.03 25.06 -3.07
C ALA A 306 30.64 24.46 -3.24
N LEU A 307 29.71 25.25 -3.79
CA LEU A 307 28.31 24.85 -4.05
C LEU A 307 28.21 23.54 -4.85
N LYS A 308 29.04 23.37 -5.88
CA LYS A 308 29.04 22.14 -6.70
C LYS A 308 29.42 20.90 -5.88
N GLY A 309 30.38 21.03 -4.95
CA GLY A 309 30.75 19.94 -4.07
C GLY A 309 29.65 19.63 -3.04
N LEU A 310 29.01 20.66 -2.47
CA LEU A 310 27.84 20.49 -1.59
C LEU A 310 26.72 19.70 -2.30
N MET A 311 26.38 20.09 -3.53
CA MET A 311 25.39 19.40 -4.35
C MET A 311 25.80 17.96 -4.65
N GLY A 312 27.07 17.74 -5.01
CA GLY A 312 27.60 16.40 -5.29
C GLY A 312 27.52 15.48 -4.07
N TYR A 313 27.92 15.95 -2.90
CA TYR A 313 27.84 15.17 -1.66
C TYR A 313 26.40 14.92 -1.21
N SER A 314 25.48 15.86 -1.43
CA SER A 314 24.04 15.66 -1.18
C SER A 314 23.49 14.54 -2.08
N ALA A 315 23.76 14.62 -3.39
CA ALA A 315 23.35 13.59 -4.34
C ALA A 315 23.97 12.21 -4.03
N MET A 316 25.21 12.17 -3.53
CA MET A 316 25.85 10.93 -3.09
C MET A 316 25.11 10.25 -1.94
N VAL A 317 24.58 11.02 -0.98
CA VAL A 317 23.78 10.48 0.12
C VAL A 317 22.48 9.88 -0.40
N GLU A 318 21.81 10.55 -1.34
CA GLU A 318 20.58 10.07 -1.97
C GLU A 318 20.82 8.79 -2.78
N LEU A 319 21.81 8.80 -3.69
CA LEU A 319 22.16 7.62 -4.49
C LEU A 319 22.63 6.45 -3.62
N GLY A 320 23.36 6.71 -2.54
CA GLY A 320 23.75 5.67 -1.59
C GLY A 320 22.54 5.05 -0.89
N MET A 321 21.49 5.84 -0.63
CA MET A 321 20.25 5.32 -0.06
C MET A 321 19.45 4.51 -1.09
N GLU A 322 19.51 4.87 -2.38
CA GLU A 322 18.94 4.06 -3.46
C GLU A 322 19.60 2.68 -3.56
N GLU A 323 20.92 2.59 -3.40
CA GLU A 323 21.63 1.29 -3.32
C GLU A 323 21.19 0.43 -2.12
N ALA A 324 20.84 1.06 -1.00
CA ALA A 324 20.29 0.38 0.16
C ALA A 324 18.85 -0.08 -0.10
N ALA A 325 18.05 0.76 -0.76
CA ALA A 325 16.69 0.43 -1.19
C ALA A 325 16.64 -0.77 -2.12
N ASP A 326 17.59 -0.90 -3.05
CA ASP A 326 17.63 -2.01 -3.99
C ASP A 326 17.73 -3.38 -3.31
N VAL A 327 18.32 -3.46 -2.10
CA VAL A 327 18.29 -4.70 -1.30
C VAL A 327 16.86 -5.13 -0.98
N ILE A 328 16.01 -4.17 -0.61
CA ILE A 328 14.60 -4.40 -0.29
C ILE A 328 13.81 -4.69 -1.58
N ARG A 329 14.00 -3.88 -2.63
CA ARG A 329 13.28 -4.04 -3.92
C ARG A 329 13.53 -5.41 -4.56
N ASN A 330 14.75 -5.92 -4.45
CA ASN A 330 15.14 -7.21 -5.04
C ASN A 330 14.67 -8.42 -4.23
N ARG A 331 14.45 -8.26 -2.92
CA ARG A 331 14.01 -9.35 -2.02
C ARG A 331 12.50 -9.39 -1.83
N LEU A 332 11.86 -8.24 -1.91
CA LEU A 332 10.43 -8.03 -1.66
C LEU A 332 9.82 -7.36 -2.88
N ALA A 333 9.41 -6.09 -2.74
CA ALA A 333 8.82 -5.29 -3.80
C ALA A 333 9.23 -3.81 -3.68
N PRO A 334 9.16 -3.02 -4.77
CA PRO A 334 9.34 -1.58 -4.72
C PRO A 334 8.48 -0.87 -3.67
N GLU A 335 7.20 -1.23 -3.59
CA GLU A 335 6.24 -0.69 -2.63
C GLU A 335 6.49 -1.13 -1.18
N SER A 336 7.41 -2.07 -0.92
CA SER A 336 7.85 -2.41 0.44
C SER A 336 8.56 -1.23 1.14
N ILE A 337 9.02 -0.25 0.35
CA ILE A 337 9.62 1.00 0.82
C ILE A 337 8.51 2.05 0.93
N VAL A 338 8.19 2.44 2.16
CA VAL A 338 7.15 3.44 2.46
C VAL A 338 7.67 4.86 2.22
N PHE A 339 8.95 5.10 2.50
CA PHE A 339 9.58 6.41 2.29
C PHE A 339 11.06 6.26 2.00
N ILE A 340 11.57 7.07 1.07
CA ILE A 340 13.00 7.26 0.83
C ILE A 340 13.22 8.74 0.51
N GLY A 341 14.15 9.38 1.23
CA GLY A 341 14.47 10.79 1.01
C GLY A 341 15.25 11.40 2.17
N GLY A 342 16.02 12.46 1.88
CA GLY A 342 16.77 13.19 2.91
C GLY A 342 17.84 12.36 3.63
N GLY A 343 18.30 11.27 3.02
CA GLY A 343 19.22 10.31 3.65
C GLY A 343 18.53 9.38 4.66
N SER A 344 17.20 9.25 4.61
CA SER A 344 16.44 8.28 5.39
C SER A 344 15.67 7.33 4.48
N LEU A 345 15.45 6.11 4.98
CA LEU A 345 14.65 5.08 4.34
C LEU A 345 13.77 4.40 5.39
N LEU A 346 12.47 4.29 5.10
CA LEU A 346 11.47 3.58 5.89
C LEU A 346 10.87 2.46 5.05
N ALA A 347 10.87 1.23 5.58
CA ALA A 347 10.32 0.07 4.90
C ALA A 347 9.57 -0.86 5.86
N ILE A 348 8.63 -1.62 5.31
CA ILE A 348 8.00 -2.76 5.99
C ILE A 348 8.64 -4.03 5.45
N VAL A 349 9.13 -4.89 6.34
CA VAL A 349 9.85 -6.11 5.98
C VAL A 349 9.36 -7.31 6.81
N PRO A 350 9.54 -8.55 6.31
CA PRO A 350 9.35 -9.75 7.12
C PRO A 350 10.29 -9.75 8.32
N SER A 351 9.79 -10.11 9.50
CA SER A 351 10.61 -10.17 10.72
C SER A 351 11.78 -11.13 10.60
N GLY A 352 11.58 -12.29 9.98
CA GLY A 352 12.61 -13.29 9.74
C GLY A 352 13.76 -12.80 8.85
N LEU A 353 13.56 -11.75 8.04
CA LEU A 353 14.60 -11.14 7.19
C LEU A 353 15.17 -9.83 7.73
N PHE A 354 14.67 -9.32 8.87
CA PHE A 354 14.99 -7.98 9.35
C PHE A 354 16.50 -7.73 9.49
N GLU A 355 17.20 -8.58 10.23
CA GLU A 355 18.65 -8.40 10.48
C GLU A 355 19.49 -8.61 9.21
N GLU A 356 19.06 -9.50 8.31
CA GLU A 356 19.74 -9.74 7.05
C GLU A 356 19.62 -8.52 6.11
N ILE A 357 18.40 -8.03 5.90
CA ILE A 357 18.12 -6.84 5.07
C ILE A 357 18.85 -5.63 5.64
N LYS A 358 18.71 -5.37 6.95
CA LYS A 358 19.39 -4.25 7.63
C LYS A 358 20.90 -4.29 7.43
N LYS A 359 21.53 -5.46 7.61
CA LYS A 359 22.98 -5.63 7.44
C LYS A 359 23.41 -5.40 6.01
N GLU A 360 22.70 -5.98 5.03
CA GLU A 360 23.06 -5.83 3.63
C GLU A 360 22.82 -4.41 3.11
N ALA A 361 21.67 -3.80 3.43
CA ALA A 361 21.35 -2.43 3.05
C ALA A 361 22.36 -1.42 3.64
N SER A 362 22.70 -1.57 4.92
CA SER A 362 23.74 -0.74 5.57
C SER A 362 25.11 -0.90 4.91
N ARG A 363 25.45 -2.12 4.49
CA ARG A 363 26.70 -2.43 3.80
C ARG A 363 26.73 -1.76 2.42
N LYS A 364 25.67 -1.91 1.62
CA LYS A 364 25.52 -1.30 0.30
C LYS A 364 25.64 0.23 0.35
N TYR A 365 24.91 0.87 1.26
CA TYR A 365 25.05 2.31 1.53
C TYR A 365 26.50 2.70 1.84
N SER A 366 27.12 1.99 2.79
CA SER A 366 28.48 2.29 3.25
C SER A 366 29.53 2.11 2.16
N GLU A 367 29.41 1.06 1.34
CA GLU A 367 30.31 0.79 0.22
C GLU A 367 30.18 1.86 -0.87
N PHE A 368 28.95 2.26 -1.20
CA PHE A 368 28.68 3.32 -2.18
C PHE A 368 29.29 4.66 -1.74
N VAL A 369 28.98 5.12 -0.52
CA VAL A 369 29.46 6.41 -0.03
C VAL A 369 30.98 6.43 0.12
N LYS A 370 31.60 5.33 0.56
CA LYS A 370 33.07 5.20 0.62
C LYS A 370 33.70 5.18 -0.76
N GLY A 371 33.15 4.39 -1.69
CA GLY A 371 33.66 4.27 -3.06
C GLY A 371 33.55 5.59 -3.84
N ALA A 372 32.45 6.31 -3.68
CA ALA A 372 32.26 7.64 -4.24
C ALA A 372 33.21 8.68 -3.61
N GLY A 373 33.58 8.53 -2.34
CA GLY A 373 34.64 9.33 -1.71
C GLY A 373 36.07 9.07 -2.23
N VAL A 374 36.30 7.97 -2.96
CA VAL A 374 37.59 7.65 -3.61
C VAL A 374 37.67 8.22 -5.03
N LEU A 375 36.55 8.60 -5.65
CA LEU A 375 36.52 9.43 -6.86
C LEU A 375 36.89 10.88 -6.48
N LYS A 376 38.16 11.11 -6.15
CA LYS A 376 38.75 12.46 -6.20
C LYS A 376 38.43 13.03 -7.58
N ALA A 377 37.64 14.10 -7.61
CA ALA A 377 37.37 14.81 -8.84
C ALA A 377 38.72 15.13 -9.51
N PRO A 378 38.90 14.87 -10.83
CA PRO A 378 40.13 15.19 -11.55
C PRO A 378 40.41 16.70 -11.67
N PHE A 379 39.68 17.54 -10.94
CA PHE A 379 39.75 18.99 -10.98
C PHE A 379 40.38 19.63 -9.74
N ASP A 380 40.74 18.86 -8.71
CA ASP A 380 41.60 19.36 -7.64
C ASP A 380 43.06 19.24 -8.10
N ARG A 381 43.47 20.17 -8.98
CA ARG A 381 44.88 20.57 -9.03
C ARG A 381 45.12 21.48 -7.82
N GLU A 382 46.04 21.04 -6.96
CA GLU A 382 46.61 21.82 -5.87
C GLU A 382 47.17 23.18 -6.36
N PRO A 383 47.24 24.20 -5.47
CA PRO A 383 47.35 25.62 -5.79
C PRO A 383 48.51 26.06 -6.69
#